data_AF-A0A8T7GXI7-F1
#
_entry.id   AF-A0A8T7GXI7-F1
#
_cell.length_a   1.000
_cell.length_b   1.000
_cell.length_c   1.000
_cell.angle_alpha   90.00
_cell.angle_beta   90.00
_cell.angle_gamma   90.00
#
_symmetry.space_group_name_H-M   'P 1'
#
loop_
_entity.id
_entity.type
_entity.pdbx_description
1 polymer ?
#
loop_
_entity_poly.entity_id
_entity_poly.type
_entity_poly.pdbx_seq_one_letter_code
_entity_poly.pdbx_strand_id
1 'polypeptide(L)'
;MPGFSRVVRVEIAAHAHATEDVDKVVEAVMGLLPETLRGRVEPLVVTVEGHHGNPITRIVVRLEGVDAEEFLRSLASRLGDAERRILRSL
;
A
#
# COMPACT_ATOMS: atom_id res chain seq x y z
N MET A 1 2.18 -31.53 -7.07
CA MET A 1 2.99 -30.63 -6.23
C MET A 1 2.26 -29.29 -6.20
N PRO A 2 1.87 -28.74 -5.04
CA PRO A 2 1.22 -27.43 -5.02
C PRO A 2 2.20 -26.39 -5.55
N GLY A 3 1.78 -25.59 -6.53
CA GLY A 3 2.62 -24.59 -7.18
C GLY A 3 3.02 -23.49 -6.20
N PHE A 4 4.28 -23.07 -6.23
CA PHE A 4 4.74 -21.91 -5.47
C PHE A 4 4.17 -20.64 -6.11
N SER A 5 3.21 -20.01 -5.43
CA SER A 5 2.77 -18.66 -5.80
C SER A 5 3.81 -17.65 -5.37
N ARG A 6 4.43 -16.97 -6.34
CA ARG A 6 5.38 -15.89 -6.09
C ARG A 6 4.67 -14.54 -6.14
N VAL A 7 4.98 -13.66 -5.19
CA VAL A 7 4.53 -12.27 -5.26
C VAL A 7 5.39 -11.55 -6.31
N VAL A 8 4.78 -11.17 -7.42
CA VAL A 8 5.48 -10.44 -8.49
C VAL A 8 5.60 -8.96 -8.12
N ARG A 9 4.51 -8.38 -7.59
CA ARG A 9 4.40 -6.97 -7.26
C ARG A 9 3.33 -6.73 -6.20
N VAL A 10 3.54 -5.69 -5.40
CA VAL A 10 2.54 -5.06 -4.56
C VAL A 10 2.39 -3.59 -4.97
N GLU A 11 1.16 -3.12 -5.14
CA GLU A 11 0.84 -1.70 -5.25
C GLU A 11 -0.04 -1.30 -4.07
N ILE A 12 0.42 -0.33 -3.29
CA ILE A 12 -0.33 0.29 -2.21
C ILE A 12 -0.79 1.65 -2.75
N ALA A 13 -2.07 1.95 -2.66
CA ALA A 13 -2.61 3.21 -3.14
C ALA A 13 -3.61 3.80 -2.15
N ALA A 14 -3.56 5.13 -2.01
CA ALA A 14 -4.52 5.92 -1.25
C ALA A 14 -4.92 7.17 -2.04
N HIS A 15 -6.05 7.75 -1.66
CA HIS A 15 -6.51 9.03 -2.19
C HIS A 15 -6.67 10.00 -1.02
N ALA A 16 -6.14 11.21 -1.16
CA ALA A 16 -6.35 12.32 -0.27
C ALA A 16 -7.27 13.34 -0.96
N HIS A 17 -8.41 13.61 -0.33
CA HIS A 17 -9.38 14.60 -0.73
C HIS A 17 -8.97 16.00 -0.28
N ALA A 18 -9.63 17.03 -0.81
CA ALA A 18 -9.33 18.43 -0.51
C ALA A 18 -9.37 18.80 0.99
N THR A 19 -10.10 18.05 1.81
CA THR A 19 -10.21 18.27 3.27
C THR A 19 -9.18 17.49 4.08
N GLU A 20 -8.40 16.61 3.44
CA GLU A 20 -7.39 15.79 4.09
C GLU A 20 -6.01 16.42 3.96
N ASP A 21 -5.15 16.11 4.94
CA ASP A 21 -3.76 16.53 4.93
C ASP A 21 -2.94 15.50 4.14
N VAL A 22 -2.50 15.88 2.94
CA VAL A 22 -1.77 14.99 2.02
C VAL A 22 -0.52 14.40 2.68
N ASP A 23 0.22 15.20 3.46
CA ASP A 23 1.48 14.75 4.07
C ASP A 23 1.20 13.68 5.12
N LYS A 24 0.12 13.82 5.90
CA LYS A 24 -0.32 12.77 6.84
C LYS A 24 -0.79 11.50 6.12
N VAL A 25 -1.43 11.62 4.97
CA VAL A 25 -1.82 10.45 4.16
C VAL A 25 -0.59 9.74 3.61
N VAL A 26 0.40 10.49 3.12
CA VAL A 26 1.70 9.94 2.69
C VAL A 26 2.38 9.23 3.86
N GLU A 27 2.45 9.86 5.03
CA GLU A 27 3.02 9.27 6.25
C GLU A 27 2.31 7.95 6.62
N ALA A 28 0.97 7.92 6.58
CA ALA A 28 0.21 6.72 6.87
C ALA A 28 0.49 5.58 5.87
N VAL A 29 0.55 5.89 4.57
CA VAL A 29 0.87 4.90 3.53
C VAL A 29 2.30 4.38 3.70
N MET A 30 3.28 5.27 3.90
CA MET A 30 4.68 4.89 4.12
C MET A 30 4.88 4.14 5.45
N GLY A 31 4.06 4.43 6.45
CA GLY A 31 4.02 3.74 7.74
C GLY A 31 3.63 2.27 7.64
N LEU A 32 2.96 1.86 6.55
CA LEU A 32 2.69 0.45 6.27
C LEU A 32 3.96 -0.33 5.93
N LEU A 33 5.01 0.32 5.45
CA LEU A 33 6.26 -0.36 5.13
C LEU A 33 6.99 -0.80 6.41
N PRO A 34 7.55 -2.03 6.44
CA PRO A 34 8.49 -2.42 7.49
C PRO A 34 9.74 -1.53 7.44
N GLU A 35 10.43 -1.39 8.58
CA GLU A 35 11.63 -0.54 8.73
C GLU A 35 12.68 -0.81 7.64
N THR A 36 12.88 -2.06 7.30
CA THR A 36 13.82 -2.53 6.27
C THR A 36 13.54 -1.99 4.87
N LEU A 37 12.30 -1.61 4.56
CA LEU A 37 11.89 -1.04 3.28
C LEU A 37 11.74 0.49 3.33
N ARG A 38 11.82 1.10 4.51
CA ARG A 38 11.79 2.58 4.63
C ARG A 38 13.03 3.17 3.96
N GLY A 39 12.82 4.22 3.17
CA GLY A 39 13.89 4.89 2.42
C GLY A 39 14.37 4.15 1.15
N ARG A 40 13.85 2.95 0.85
CA ARG A 40 14.14 2.26 -0.43
C ARG A 40 13.15 2.60 -1.54
N VAL A 41 12.04 3.22 -1.18
CA VAL A 41 10.90 3.44 -2.07
C VAL A 41 10.36 4.83 -1.83
N GLU A 42 10.18 5.57 -2.92
CA GLU A 42 9.55 6.89 -2.90
C GLU A 42 8.10 6.76 -3.36
N PRO A 43 7.15 7.40 -2.66
CA PRO A 43 5.76 7.41 -3.09
C PRO A 43 5.60 8.30 -4.33
N LEU A 44 4.87 7.81 -5.33
CA LEU A 44 4.35 8.63 -6.41
C LEU A 44 3.12 9.40 -5.91
N VAL A 45 3.18 10.73 -5.93
CA VAL A 45 2.08 11.62 -5.53
C VAL A 45 1.61 12.40 -6.75
N VAL A 46 0.36 12.20 -7.15
CA VAL A 46 -0.23 12.85 -8.33
C VAL A 46 -1.58 13.43 -7.99
N THR A 47 -1.75 14.74 -8.19
CA THR A 47 -3.05 15.41 -8.06
C THR A 47 -3.80 15.33 -9.40
N VAL A 48 -5.04 14.85 -9.34
CA VAL A 48 -5.97 14.76 -10.46
C VAL A 48 -7.26 15.49 -10.12
N GLU A 49 -8.05 15.83 -11.14
CA GLU A 49 -9.40 16.35 -10.92
C GLU A 49 -10.39 15.19 -10.75
N GLY A 50 -11.16 15.22 -9.65
CA GLY A 50 -12.26 14.30 -9.42
C GLY A 50 -13.46 14.62 -10.31
N HIS A 51 -14.48 13.75 -10.28
CA HIS A 51 -15.67 13.87 -11.13
C HIS A 51 -16.40 15.22 -11.02
N HIS A 52 -16.31 15.89 -9.86
CA HIS A 52 -16.91 17.20 -9.60
C HIS A 52 -15.91 18.38 -9.71
N GLY A 53 -14.74 18.17 -10.30
CA GLY A 53 -13.67 19.19 -10.38
C GLY A 53 -12.88 19.41 -9.09
N ASN A 54 -13.21 18.67 -8.02
CA ASN A 54 -12.45 18.75 -6.77
C ASN A 54 -11.08 18.08 -6.94
N PRO A 55 -9.98 18.67 -6.43
CA PRO A 55 -8.68 18.03 -6.48
C PRO A 55 -8.70 16.76 -5.62
N ILE A 56 -8.17 15.68 -6.19
CA ILE A 56 -7.91 14.42 -5.51
C ILE A 56 -6.44 14.09 -5.71
N THR A 57 -5.71 13.93 -4.62
CA THR A 57 -4.31 13.52 -4.68
C THR A 57 -4.22 12.01 -4.52
N ARG A 58 -3.67 11.31 -5.50
CA ARG A 58 -3.41 9.88 -5.47
C ARG A 58 -1.97 9.62 -5.04
N ILE A 59 -1.80 8.82 -3.99
CA ILE A 59 -0.52 8.38 -3.45
C ILE A 59 -0.34 6.90 -3.83
N VAL A 60 0.82 6.55 -4.40
CA VAL A 60 1.10 5.17 -4.85
C VAL A 60 2.50 4.75 -4.43
N VAL A 61 2.60 3.59 -3.79
CA VAL A 61 3.86 2.91 -3.49
C VAL A 61 3.88 1.58 -4.22
N ARG A 62 4.99 1.29 -4.92
CA ARG A 62 5.16 0.07 -5.71
C ARG A 62 6.37 -0.70 -5.22
N LEU A 63 6.17 -1.99 -4.98
CA LEU A 63 7.19 -2.92 -4.56
C LEU A 63 7.21 -4.08 -5.53
N GLU A 64 8.39 -4.55 -5.90
CA GLU A 64 8.56 -5.66 -6.85
C GLU A 64 9.51 -6.71 -6.29
N GLY A 65 9.35 -7.96 -6.75
CA GLY A 65 10.24 -9.06 -6.38
C GLY A 65 10.36 -9.25 -4.86
N VAL A 66 11.60 -9.19 -4.36
CA VAL A 66 11.91 -9.50 -2.94
C VAL A 66 11.25 -8.53 -1.96
N ASP A 67 11.16 -7.25 -2.31
CA ASP A 67 10.55 -6.22 -1.45
C ASP A 67 9.02 -6.42 -1.37
N ALA A 68 8.41 -6.86 -2.47
CA ALA A 68 6.99 -7.19 -2.52
C ALA A 68 6.66 -8.39 -1.62
N GLU A 69 7.48 -9.44 -1.65
CA GLU A 69 7.32 -10.59 -0.77
C GLU A 69 7.56 -10.25 0.70
N GLU A 70 8.60 -9.44 0.99
CA GLU A 70 8.91 -8.96 2.33
C GLU A 70 7.75 -8.13 2.91
N PHE A 71 7.22 -7.19 2.13
CA PHE A 71 6.07 -6.41 2.55
C PHE A 71 4.87 -7.30 2.83
N LEU A 72 4.55 -8.26 1.95
CA LEU A 72 3.41 -9.15 2.17
C LEU A 72 3.58 -9.97 3.46
N ARG A 73 4.78 -10.48 3.73
CA ARG A 73 5.10 -11.20 4.97
C ARG A 73 4.91 -10.30 6.19
N SER A 74 5.43 -9.08 6.16
CA SER A 74 5.28 -8.10 7.24
C SER A 74 3.81 -7.71 7.46
N LEU A 75 3.06 -7.43 6.39
CA LEU A 75 1.64 -7.09 6.46
C LEU A 75 0.83 -8.25 7.05
N ALA A 76 1.02 -9.47 6.53
CA ALA A 76 0.34 -10.66 7.01
C ALA A 76 0.59 -10.90 8.50
N SER A 77 1.79 -10.62 9.01
CA SER A 77 2.11 -10.76 10.44
C SER A 77 1.33 -9.78 11.34
N ARG A 78 0.92 -8.61 10.79
CA ARG A 78 0.15 -7.58 11.50
C ARG A 78 -1.36 -7.79 11.44
N LEU A 79 -1.84 -8.64 10.54
CA LEU A 79 -3.27 -8.99 10.44
C LEU A 79 -3.66 -9.90 11.60
N GLY A 80 -4.74 -9.54 12.30
CA GLY A 80 -5.35 -10.35 13.34
C GLY A 80 -6.20 -11.49 12.78
N ASP A 81 -6.84 -12.23 13.69
CA ASP A 81 -7.63 -13.41 13.32
C ASP A 81 -8.90 -13.06 12.52
N ALA A 82 -9.44 -11.86 12.71
CA ALA A 82 -10.59 -11.38 11.95
C ALA A 82 -10.21 -11.13 10.49
N GLU A 83 -9.14 -10.39 10.25
CA GLU A 83 -8.67 -10.03 8.91
C GLU A 83 -8.21 -11.28 8.14
N ARG A 84 -7.51 -12.21 8.82
CA ARG A 84 -7.09 -13.48 8.22
C ARG A 84 -8.27 -14.36 7.81
N ARG A 85 -9.38 -14.33 8.55
CA ARG A 85 -10.60 -15.06 8.17
C ARG A 85 -11.22 -14.47 6.90
N ILE A 86 -11.29 -13.15 6.80
CA ILE A 86 -11.81 -12.47 5.61
C ILE A 86 -10.98 -12.86 4.38
N LEU A 87 -9.65 -12.81 4.47
CA LEU A 87 -8.78 -13.17 3.34
C LEU A 87 -8.87 -14.64 2.91
N ARG A 88 -9.17 -15.56 3.83
CA ARG A 88 -9.37 -16.98 3.52
C ARG A 88 -10.72 -17.28 2.86
N SER A 89 -11.64 -16.32 2.89
CA SER A 89 -12.97 -16.43 2.27
C SER A 89 -13.04 -15.85 0.86
N LEU A 90 -11.94 -15.24 0.39
CA LEU A 90 -11.74 -14.80 -0.99
C LEU A 90 -11.24 -15.95 -1.87
#